data_AF-A0A2W0GLQ3-F1
#
_entry.id   AF-A0A2W0GLQ3-F1
#
_cell.length_a   1.000
_cell.length_b   1.000
_cell.length_c   1.000
_cell.angle_alpha   90.00
_cell.angle_beta   90.00
_cell.angle_gamma   90.00
#
_symmetry.space_group_name_H-M   'P 1'
#
loop_
_entity.id
_entity.type
_entity.pdbx_description
1 polymer ?
#
loop_
_entity_poly.entity_id
_entity_poly.type
_entity_poly.pdbx_seq_one_letter_code
_entity_poly.pdbx_strand_id
1 'polypeptide(L)'
;MFNLQTLTAKARELRGNVVKAVSTKGSRTMTPVYDRDEQRKLRERIQQTQPDWVLLWWDIATVTGWRTSDVCNLRYSCINWETGQATIIVAKQTKAAEARATRKGIEIVRQQRKDAARLAADHIAYMKWDSINCDALAADMTDEEQAIVFGLVAKADVKHDTKQLPPGIIKRLRERQERNLVEDDLIFSRSQIESNRCQRLEGSVTRQTIWRKLHDVMAWFTRVINAKLRLSAYSSRKIAAFNLMSAGGEQGLLVASEMLGHSNPAITRTYLQLGSKAAAIQSRLAMEVCNA
;
A
#
# COMPACT_ATOMS: atom_id res chain seq x y z
N MET A 1 -13.84 -27.15 3.53
CA MET A 1 -14.81 -26.42 4.38
C MET A 1 -14.42 -24.95 4.37
N PHE A 2 -15.34 -24.05 4.00
CA PHE A 2 -15.04 -22.62 3.94
C PHE A 2 -15.05 -21.99 5.34
N ASN A 3 -14.31 -20.91 5.49
CA ASN A 3 -14.41 -19.92 6.56
C ASN A 3 -14.38 -18.54 5.89
N LEU A 4 -14.54 -17.44 6.63
CA LEU A 4 -14.63 -16.10 6.04
C LEU A 4 -13.42 -15.81 5.13
N GLN A 5 -12.22 -16.19 5.58
CA GLN A 5 -10.98 -15.93 4.85
C GLN A 5 -10.88 -16.74 3.55
N THR A 6 -11.21 -18.04 3.58
CA THR A 6 -11.15 -18.91 2.40
C THR A 6 -12.28 -18.63 1.43
N LEU A 7 -13.46 -18.21 1.92
CA LEU A 7 -14.56 -17.73 1.09
C LEU A 7 -14.18 -16.46 0.34
N THR A 8 -13.61 -15.45 1.02
CA THR A 8 -13.08 -14.24 0.34
C THR A 8 -11.96 -14.59 -0.66
N ALA A 9 -11.11 -15.56 -0.34
CA ALA A 9 -10.03 -15.98 -1.24
C ALA A 9 -10.57 -16.61 -2.54
N LYS A 10 -11.53 -17.54 -2.43
CA LYS A 10 -12.20 -18.15 -3.59
C LYS A 10 -12.97 -17.12 -4.41
N ALA A 11 -13.72 -16.22 -3.75
CA ALA A 11 -14.42 -15.12 -4.42
C ALA A 11 -13.46 -14.21 -5.22
N ARG A 12 -12.27 -13.96 -4.67
CA ARG A 12 -11.23 -13.17 -5.32
C ARG A 12 -10.60 -13.91 -6.50
N GLU A 13 -10.36 -15.22 -6.37
CA GLU A 13 -9.81 -16.04 -7.45
C GLU A 13 -10.73 -16.04 -8.67
N LEU A 14 -12.04 -16.24 -8.45
CA LEU A 14 -13.06 -16.17 -9.50
C LEU A 14 -13.14 -14.80 -10.20
N ARG A 15 -12.71 -13.73 -9.53
CA ARG A 15 -12.70 -12.37 -10.07
C ARG A 15 -11.54 -12.11 -11.06
N GLY A 16 -10.46 -12.90 -11.03
CA GLY A 16 -9.33 -12.78 -11.97
C GLY A 16 -8.34 -11.62 -11.76
N ASN A 17 -8.73 -10.52 -11.09
CA ASN A 17 -7.87 -9.34 -10.87
C ASN A 17 -6.96 -9.44 -9.62
N VAL A 18 -6.38 -10.62 -9.38
CA VAL A 18 -5.70 -10.93 -8.12
C VAL A 18 -4.31 -10.27 -8.04
N VAL A 19 -4.22 -9.11 -7.38
CA VAL A 19 -2.92 -8.60 -6.94
C VAL A 19 -2.46 -9.41 -5.71
N LYS A 20 -1.48 -10.30 -5.92
CA LYS A 20 -0.81 -11.05 -4.85
C LYS A 20 -0.15 -10.04 -3.90
N ALA A 21 -0.64 -9.98 -2.67
CA ALA A 21 -0.05 -9.13 -1.63
C ALA A 21 0.14 -9.98 -0.38
N VAL A 22 1.39 -10.10 0.06
CA VAL A 22 1.77 -10.86 1.25
C VAL A 22 1.56 -9.97 2.47
N SER A 23 0.74 -10.41 3.42
CA SER A 23 0.58 -9.80 4.74
C SER A 23 1.86 -9.98 5.57
N THR A 24 2.29 -8.97 6.30
CA THR A 24 3.43 -9.04 7.23
C THR A 24 3.04 -8.39 8.56
N LYS A 25 3.38 -9.03 9.70
CA LYS A 25 3.26 -8.43 11.04
C LYS A 25 3.99 -7.09 11.07
N GLY A 26 3.33 -6.05 11.59
CA GLY A 26 3.84 -4.69 11.61
C GLY A 26 5.13 -4.56 12.43
N SER A 27 6.13 -3.90 11.86
CA SER A 27 7.30 -3.45 12.62
C SER A 27 7.03 -2.09 13.26
N ARG A 28 7.80 -1.77 14.30
CA ARG A 28 7.93 -0.47 14.98
C ARG A 28 7.77 0.74 14.01
N THR A 29 7.16 1.82 14.49
CA THR A 29 6.82 3.02 13.70
C THR A 29 8.06 3.65 13.05
N MET A 30 8.05 3.77 11.72
CA MET A 30 9.11 4.41 10.93
C MET A 30 8.91 5.93 10.86
N THR A 31 9.97 6.71 10.72
CA THR A 31 9.90 8.18 10.74
C THR A 31 9.98 8.75 9.31
N PRO A 32 9.21 9.82 8.98
CA PRO A 32 9.49 10.64 7.79
C PRO A 32 10.85 11.34 7.91
N VAL A 33 11.54 11.52 6.79
CA VAL A 33 12.65 12.48 6.68
C VAL A 33 12.03 13.81 6.28
N TYR A 34 11.95 14.75 7.21
CA TYR A 34 11.27 16.03 6.96
C TYR A 34 12.15 17.01 6.18
N ASP A 35 13.43 17.07 6.51
CA ASP A 35 14.35 18.06 5.99
C ASP A 35 14.72 17.78 4.53
N ARG A 36 14.74 18.81 3.69
CA ARG A 36 14.97 18.67 2.25
C ARG A 36 16.42 18.34 1.92
N ASP A 37 17.38 18.85 2.69
CA ASP A 37 18.79 18.53 2.50
C ASP A 37 19.08 17.10 2.96
N GLU A 38 18.47 16.65 4.07
CA GLU A 38 18.51 15.24 4.49
C GLU A 38 17.92 14.31 3.42
N GLN A 39 16.77 14.66 2.84
CA GLN A 39 16.18 13.90 1.73
C GLN A 39 17.13 13.82 0.52
N ARG A 40 17.81 14.93 0.18
CA ARG A 40 18.78 14.98 -0.91
C ARG A 40 19.98 14.07 -0.63
N LYS A 41 20.60 14.18 0.55
CA LYS A 41 21.72 13.32 0.98
C LYS A 41 21.35 11.84 0.96
N LEU A 42 20.13 11.50 1.38
CA LEU A 42 19.63 10.13 1.33
C LEU A 42 19.54 9.61 -0.11
N ARG A 43 18.98 10.41 -1.03
CA ARG A 43 18.90 10.07 -2.45
C ARG A 43 20.28 9.93 -3.10
N GLU A 44 21.19 10.86 -2.82
CA GLU A 44 22.58 10.83 -3.30
C GLU A 44 23.30 9.55 -2.84
N ARG A 45 23.11 9.15 -1.57
CA ARG A 45 23.69 7.90 -1.07
C ARG A 45 23.14 6.67 -1.80
N ILE A 46 21.85 6.64 -2.12
CA ILE A 46 21.25 5.56 -2.92
C ILE A 46 21.91 5.53 -4.30
N GLN A 47 22.03 6.69 -4.95
CA GLN A 47 22.66 6.81 -6.27
C GLN A 47 24.12 6.33 -6.27
N GLN A 48 24.88 6.62 -5.21
CA GLN A 48 26.30 6.25 -5.11
C GLN A 48 26.53 4.77 -4.78
N THR A 49 25.58 4.11 -4.10
CA THR A 49 25.83 2.79 -3.49
C THR A 49 24.91 1.69 -3.99
N GLN A 50 23.81 2.04 -4.65
CA GLN A 50 22.81 1.09 -5.13
C GLN A 50 22.72 1.09 -6.65
N PRO A 51 22.29 -0.02 -7.25
CA PRO A 51 22.02 -0.08 -8.68
C PRO A 51 20.95 0.93 -9.13
N ASP A 52 21.03 1.37 -10.39
CA ASP A 52 20.14 2.38 -10.98
C ASP A 52 18.65 2.05 -10.83
N TRP A 53 18.28 0.77 -10.87
CA TRP A 53 16.89 0.36 -10.71
C TRP A 53 16.36 0.59 -9.28
N VAL A 54 17.22 0.51 -8.26
CA VAL A 54 16.87 0.82 -6.87
C VAL A 54 16.65 2.32 -6.72
N LEU A 55 17.50 3.15 -7.34
CA LEU A 55 17.30 4.59 -7.38
C LEU A 55 16.00 4.95 -8.12
N LEU A 56 15.70 4.30 -9.24
CA LEU A 56 14.45 4.51 -9.98
C LEU A 56 13.24 4.14 -9.14
N TRP A 57 13.29 2.99 -8.47
CA TRP A 57 12.27 2.56 -7.52
C TRP A 57 12.07 3.60 -6.40
N TRP A 58 13.16 4.13 -5.83
CA TRP A 58 13.11 5.13 -4.77
C TRP A 58 12.46 6.43 -5.25
N ASP A 59 12.89 6.93 -6.40
CA ASP A 59 12.37 8.16 -6.99
C ASP A 59 10.86 8.04 -7.27
N ILE A 60 10.41 6.93 -7.87
CA ILE A 60 8.97 6.66 -8.06
C ILE A 60 8.24 6.61 -6.73
N ALA A 61 8.77 5.90 -5.73
CA ALA A 61 8.12 5.76 -4.42
C ALA A 61 8.00 7.10 -3.68
N THR A 62 9.00 7.98 -3.78
CA THR A 62 9.00 9.31 -3.13
C THR A 62 8.14 10.34 -3.86
N VAL A 63 7.87 10.16 -5.15
CA VAL A 63 6.98 11.06 -5.92
C VAL A 63 5.53 10.61 -5.81
N THR A 64 5.27 9.32 -6.00
CA THR A 64 3.90 8.78 -6.03
C THR A 64 3.35 8.53 -4.63
N GLY A 65 4.24 8.30 -3.65
CA GLY A 65 3.90 7.82 -2.32
C GLY A 65 3.16 6.48 -2.31
N TRP A 66 3.28 5.67 -3.37
CA TRP A 66 2.75 4.31 -3.39
C TRP A 66 3.42 3.41 -2.34
N ARG A 67 2.74 2.33 -1.95
CA ARG A 67 3.35 1.39 -1.01
C ARG A 67 4.48 0.65 -1.70
N THR A 68 5.43 0.15 -0.90
CA THR A 68 6.58 -0.60 -1.43
C THR A 68 6.16 -1.71 -2.39
N SER A 69 5.13 -2.49 -2.02
CA SER A 69 4.60 -3.55 -2.87
C SER A 69 3.99 -3.04 -4.17
N ASP A 70 3.33 -1.89 -4.13
CA ASP A 70 2.63 -1.35 -5.29
C ASP A 70 3.66 -0.87 -6.32
N VAL A 71 4.72 -0.18 -5.88
CA VAL A 71 5.84 0.21 -6.75
C VAL A 71 6.59 -1.00 -7.29
N CYS A 72 6.84 -2.04 -6.47
CA CYS A 72 7.48 -3.26 -6.93
C CYS A 72 6.68 -3.97 -8.04
N ASN A 73 5.35 -3.91 -8.00
CA ASN A 73 4.46 -4.53 -8.99
C ASN A 73 4.08 -3.57 -10.14
N LEU A 74 4.75 -2.42 -10.26
CA LEU A 74 4.47 -1.48 -11.34
C LEU A 74 4.77 -2.12 -12.69
N ARG A 75 3.89 -1.87 -13.65
CA ARG A 75 3.95 -2.41 -15.00
C ARG A 75 4.17 -1.32 -16.03
N TYR A 76 4.76 -1.65 -17.18
CA TYR A 76 4.90 -0.68 -18.27
C TYR A 76 3.53 -0.32 -18.86
N SER A 77 2.61 -1.30 -18.94
CA SER A 77 1.21 -1.08 -19.33
C SER A 77 0.43 -0.11 -18.42
N CYS A 78 0.90 0.14 -17.19
CA CYS A 78 0.29 1.11 -16.29
C CYS A 78 0.66 2.58 -16.63
N ILE A 79 1.60 2.81 -17.55
CA ILE A 79 2.11 4.14 -17.89
C ILE A 79 1.45 4.61 -19.17
N ASN A 80 0.80 5.77 -19.10
CA ASN A 80 0.50 6.55 -20.29
C ASN A 80 1.77 7.32 -20.68
N TRP A 81 2.41 6.88 -21.76
CA TRP A 81 3.69 7.41 -22.23
C TRP A 81 3.61 8.79 -22.87
N GLU A 82 2.42 9.25 -23.23
CA GLU A 82 2.15 10.57 -23.81
C GLU A 82 1.96 11.60 -22.70
N THR A 83 1.14 11.29 -21.70
CA THR A 83 0.83 12.21 -20.60
C THR A 83 1.82 12.11 -19.43
N GLY A 84 2.58 11.02 -19.35
CA GLY A 84 3.46 10.73 -18.21
C GLY A 84 2.71 10.33 -16.93
N GLN A 85 1.41 10.03 -17.04
CA GLN A 85 0.62 9.53 -15.91
C GLN A 85 0.80 8.02 -15.76
N ALA A 86 0.89 7.56 -14.51
CA ALA A 86 0.89 6.14 -14.20
C ALA A 86 -0.31 5.80 -13.31
N THR A 87 -1.04 4.75 -13.69
CA THR A 87 -2.25 4.30 -13.00
C THR A 87 -2.08 2.86 -12.50
N ILE A 88 -2.21 2.66 -11.19
CA ILE A 88 -2.13 1.32 -10.57
C ILE A 88 -3.47 0.90 -9.97
N ILE A 89 -3.62 -0.41 -9.77
CA ILE A 89 -4.64 -0.96 -8.87
C ILE A 89 -4.06 -0.99 -7.45
N VAL A 90 -4.69 -0.30 -6.51
CA VAL A 90 -4.24 -0.22 -5.12
C VAL A 90 -4.64 -1.50 -4.37
N ALA A 91 -3.73 -2.47 -4.33
CA ALA A 91 -3.98 -3.81 -3.79
C ALA A 91 -4.61 -3.79 -2.39
N LYS A 92 -4.11 -2.96 -1.47
CA LYS A 92 -4.64 -2.90 -0.09
C LYS A 92 -6.10 -2.43 -0.05
N GLN A 93 -6.44 -1.41 -0.84
CA GLN A 93 -7.78 -0.82 -0.82
C GLN A 93 -8.79 -1.67 -1.56
N THR A 94 -8.40 -2.26 -2.69
CA THR A 94 -9.23 -3.23 -3.42
C THR A 94 -9.54 -4.44 -2.53
N LYS A 95 -8.56 -5.00 -1.81
CA LYS A 95 -8.79 -6.10 -0.86
C LYS A 95 -9.72 -5.71 0.30
N ALA A 96 -9.64 -4.47 0.78
CA ALA A 96 -10.55 -3.97 1.80
C ALA A 96 -11.98 -3.81 1.28
N ALA A 97 -12.16 -3.42 0.01
CA ALA A 97 -13.47 -3.39 -0.64
C ALA A 97 -14.06 -4.80 -0.78
N GLU A 98 -13.27 -5.78 -1.23
CA GLU A 98 -13.68 -7.19 -1.35
C GLU A 98 -14.05 -7.81 0.01
N ALA A 99 -13.27 -7.54 1.06
CA ALA A 99 -13.57 -8.03 2.40
C ALA A 99 -14.88 -7.44 2.95
N ARG A 100 -15.15 -6.15 2.66
CA ARG A 100 -16.44 -5.52 3.01
C ARG A 100 -17.60 -6.12 2.23
N ALA A 101 -17.42 -6.36 0.93
CA ALA A 101 -18.42 -7.02 0.09
C ALA A 101 -18.72 -8.45 0.58
N THR A 102 -17.67 -9.20 0.98
CA THR A 102 -17.84 -10.55 1.55
C THR A 102 -18.71 -10.50 2.82
N ARG A 103 -18.37 -9.61 3.76
CA ARG A 103 -19.13 -9.45 5.00
C ARG A 103 -20.58 -9.05 4.74
N LYS A 104 -20.81 -8.17 3.77
CA LYS A 104 -22.17 -7.80 3.37
C LYS A 104 -22.96 -8.99 2.83
N GLY A 105 -22.34 -9.84 2.00
CA GLY A 105 -22.99 -11.06 1.50
C GLY A 105 -23.35 -12.05 2.60
N ILE A 106 -22.45 -12.24 3.56
CA ILE A 106 -22.71 -13.08 4.74
C ILE A 106 -23.88 -12.54 5.57
N GLU A 107 -23.96 -11.21 5.74
CA GLU A 107 -25.08 -10.61 6.47
C GLU A 107 -26.42 -10.80 5.74
N ILE A 108 -26.42 -10.72 4.41
CA ILE A 108 -27.62 -11.00 3.60
C ILE A 108 -28.08 -12.45 3.81
N VAL A 109 -27.14 -13.41 3.78
CA VAL A 109 -27.45 -14.83 4.00
C VAL A 109 -27.95 -15.07 5.42
N ARG A 110 -27.33 -14.44 6.43
CA ARG A 110 -27.82 -14.48 7.81
C ARG A 110 -29.27 -14.01 7.88
N GLN A 111 -29.56 -12.85 7.27
CA GLN A 111 -30.88 -12.26 7.29
C GLN A 111 -31.91 -13.14 6.56
N GLN A 112 -31.55 -13.73 5.42
CA GLN A 112 -32.41 -14.69 4.69
C GLN A 112 -32.77 -15.91 5.55
N ARG A 113 -31.78 -16.51 6.24
CA ARG A 113 -32.02 -17.64 7.15
C ARG A 113 -32.87 -17.25 8.36
N LYS A 114 -32.66 -16.06 8.92
CA LYS A 114 -33.50 -15.49 10.00
C LYS A 114 -34.94 -15.29 9.53
N ASP A 115 -35.13 -14.72 8.34
CA ASP A 115 -36.46 -14.47 7.78
C ASP A 115 -37.19 -15.77 7.47
N ALA A 116 -36.50 -16.79 6.94
CA ALA A 116 -37.05 -18.12 6.73
C ALA A 116 -37.47 -18.79 8.05
N ALA A 117 -36.63 -18.74 9.10
CA ALA A 117 -36.97 -19.25 10.43
C ALA A 117 -38.17 -18.52 11.04
N ARG A 118 -38.23 -17.18 10.87
CA ARG A 118 -39.37 -16.37 11.32
C ARG A 118 -40.67 -16.76 10.61
N LEU A 119 -40.63 -16.95 9.29
CA LEU A 119 -41.80 -17.37 8.50
C LEU A 119 -42.29 -18.77 8.87
N ALA A 120 -41.37 -19.66 9.26
CA ALA A 120 -41.69 -21.00 9.76
C ALA A 120 -42.09 -21.03 11.25
N ALA A 121 -42.13 -19.89 11.94
CA ALA A 121 -42.31 -19.79 13.38
C ALA A 121 -41.31 -20.61 14.22
N ASP A 122 -40.11 -20.86 13.69
CA ASP A 122 -39.03 -21.57 14.39
C ASP A 122 -38.13 -20.57 15.13
N HIS A 123 -38.49 -20.33 16.39
CA HIS A 123 -37.77 -19.43 17.27
C HIS A 123 -36.35 -19.92 17.64
N ILE A 124 -36.12 -21.24 17.67
CA ILE A 124 -34.81 -21.82 17.99
C ILE A 124 -33.84 -21.57 16.83
N ALA A 125 -34.28 -21.84 15.60
CA ALA A 125 -33.48 -21.55 14.42
C ALA A 125 -33.21 -20.04 14.27
N TYR A 126 -34.19 -19.18 14.57
CA TYR A 126 -33.99 -17.73 14.55
C TYR A 126 -32.85 -17.30 15.49
N MET A 127 -32.87 -17.74 16.76
CA MET A 127 -31.83 -17.40 17.74
C MET A 127 -30.45 -17.96 17.36
N LYS A 128 -30.40 -19.16 16.76
CA LYS A 128 -29.18 -19.74 16.21
C LYS A 128 -28.57 -18.83 15.15
N TRP A 129 -29.35 -18.37 14.18
CA TRP A 129 -28.85 -17.51 13.10
C TRP A 129 -28.56 -16.08 13.54
N ASP A 130 -29.24 -15.58 14.56
CA ASP A 130 -28.95 -14.25 15.11
C ASP A 130 -27.59 -14.19 15.83
N SER A 131 -27.21 -15.27 16.51
CA SER A 131 -25.97 -15.36 17.29
C SER A 131 -24.77 -15.95 16.53
N ILE A 132 -24.98 -16.51 15.33
CA ILE A 132 -23.91 -17.17 14.57
C ILE A 132 -22.83 -16.17 14.13
N ASN A 133 -21.56 -16.53 14.35
CA ASN A 133 -20.44 -15.74 13.85
C ASN A 133 -20.23 -15.95 12.33
N CYS A 134 -19.52 -15.03 11.69
CA CYS A 134 -19.32 -15.05 10.23
C CYS A 134 -18.57 -16.29 9.72
N ASP A 135 -17.64 -16.84 10.51
CA ASP A 135 -16.85 -18.01 10.10
C ASP A 135 -17.69 -19.29 10.12
N ALA A 136 -18.49 -19.47 11.17
CA ALA A 136 -19.41 -20.59 11.31
C ALA A 136 -20.53 -20.51 10.25
N LEU A 137 -21.05 -19.31 9.98
CA LEU A 137 -22.03 -19.14 8.92
C LEU A 137 -21.41 -19.45 7.56
N ALA A 138 -20.22 -18.93 7.26
CA ALA A 138 -19.51 -19.20 6.00
C ALA A 138 -19.21 -20.69 5.77
N ALA A 139 -18.95 -21.44 6.84
CA ALA A 139 -18.71 -22.89 6.77
C ALA A 139 -19.97 -23.69 6.40
N ASP A 140 -21.14 -23.17 6.75
CA ASP A 140 -22.45 -23.81 6.58
C ASP A 140 -23.22 -23.30 5.35
N MET A 141 -22.61 -22.45 4.51
CA MET A 141 -23.27 -21.87 3.33
C MET A 141 -23.45 -22.89 2.21
N THR A 142 -24.64 -22.90 1.61
CA THR A 142 -24.89 -23.63 0.35
C THR A 142 -24.19 -22.95 -0.83
N ASP A 143 -24.14 -23.61 -1.99
CA ASP A 143 -23.52 -23.04 -3.18
C ASP A 143 -24.30 -21.82 -3.72
N GLU A 144 -25.63 -21.81 -3.58
CA GLU A 144 -26.47 -20.66 -3.95
C GLU A 144 -26.18 -19.46 -3.06
N GLU A 145 -26.04 -19.68 -1.75
CA GLU A 145 -25.69 -18.62 -0.80
C GLU A 145 -24.25 -18.12 -1.03
N GLN A 146 -23.31 -19.01 -1.37
CA GLN A 146 -21.97 -18.62 -1.78
C GLN A 146 -22.00 -17.76 -3.04
N ALA A 147 -22.89 -18.05 -4.00
CA ALA A 147 -23.04 -17.27 -5.23
C ALA A 147 -23.46 -15.81 -4.95
N ILE A 148 -24.27 -15.56 -3.90
CA ILE A 148 -24.61 -14.20 -3.45
C ILE A 148 -23.33 -13.44 -3.06
N VAL A 149 -22.47 -14.08 -2.25
CA VAL A 149 -21.19 -13.49 -1.80
C VAL A 149 -20.28 -13.23 -3.00
N PHE A 150 -20.15 -14.19 -3.91
CA PHE A 150 -19.30 -14.07 -5.09
C PHE A 150 -19.79 -12.96 -6.02
N GLY A 151 -21.10 -12.84 -6.23
CA GLY A 151 -21.71 -11.76 -7.00
C GLY A 151 -21.42 -10.38 -6.44
N LEU A 152 -21.43 -10.22 -5.11
CA LEU A 152 -21.07 -8.96 -4.45
C LEU A 152 -19.58 -8.64 -4.54
N VAL A 153 -18.71 -9.64 -4.38
CA VAL A 153 -17.26 -9.46 -4.50
C VAL A 153 -16.86 -9.11 -5.94
N ALA A 154 -17.50 -9.72 -6.94
CA ALA A 154 -17.29 -9.41 -8.35
C ALA A 154 -17.61 -7.94 -8.66
N LYS A 155 -18.68 -7.39 -8.05
CA LYS A 155 -19.12 -5.99 -8.18
C LYS A 155 -18.37 -5.01 -7.27
N ALA A 156 -17.52 -5.48 -6.35
CA ALA A 156 -16.84 -4.61 -5.40
C ALA A 156 -15.86 -3.68 -6.13
N ASP A 157 -15.80 -2.39 -5.78
CA ASP A 157 -14.92 -1.43 -6.45
C ASP A 157 -13.45 -1.89 -6.54
N VAL A 158 -12.88 -1.82 -7.75
CA VAL A 158 -11.41 -1.80 -7.92
C VAL A 158 -10.95 -0.38 -7.65
N LYS A 159 -10.02 -0.21 -6.70
CA LYS A 159 -9.46 1.12 -6.43
C LYS A 159 -8.25 1.36 -7.32
N HIS A 160 -8.38 2.35 -8.19
CA HIS A 160 -7.32 2.87 -9.04
C HIS A 160 -6.69 4.10 -8.39
N ASP A 161 -5.39 4.26 -8.55
CA ASP A 161 -4.67 5.47 -8.17
C ASP A 161 -3.77 5.92 -9.32
N THR A 162 -4.02 7.14 -9.80
CA THR A 162 -3.32 7.75 -10.93
C THR A 162 -2.43 8.87 -10.40
N LYS A 163 -1.15 8.84 -10.79
CA LYS A 163 -0.14 9.82 -10.37
C LYS A 163 0.64 10.33 -11.57
N GLN A 164 0.99 11.61 -11.55
CA GLN A 164 1.90 12.19 -12.54
C GLN A 164 3.34 11.78 -12.22
N LEU A 165 4.07 11.27 -13.22
CA LEU A 165 5.50 11.02 -13.11
C LEU A 165 6.29 12.18 -13.74
N PRO A 166 7.39 12.63 -13.09
CA PRO A 166 8.32 13.59 -13.65
C PRO A 166 8.93 13.11 -14.99
N PRO A 167 9.20 14.03 -15.93
CA PRO A 167 9.80 13.68 -17.23
C PRO A 167 11.10 12.88 -17.12
N GLY A 168 11.95 13.20 -16.13
CA GLY A 168 13.20 12.46 -15.89
C GLY A 168 12.99 11.00 -15.45
N ILE A 169 11.89 10.71 -14.74
CA ILE A 169 11.50 9.33 -14.39
C ILE A 169 10.96 8.62 -15.64
N ILE A 170 10.11 9.28 -16.44
CA ILE A 170 9.59 8.72 -17.70
C ILE A 170 10.72 8.34 -18.66
N LYS A 171 11.72 9.22 -18.83
CA LYS A 171 12.90 8.94 -19.64
C LYS A 171 13.62 7.67 -19.18
N ARG A 172 13.92 7.56 -17.89
CA ARG A 172 14.58 6.37 -17.30
C ARG A 172 13.74 5.10 -17.42
N LEU A 173 12.41 5.22 -17.40
CA LEU A 173 11.50 4.10 -17.61
C LEU A 173 11.54 3.62 -19.07
N ARG A 174 11.57 4.53 -20.04
CA ARG A 174 11.75 4.18 -21.47
C ARG A 174 13.08 3.48 -21.71
N GLU A 175 14.19 4.06 -21.25
CA GLU A 175 15.52 3.47 -21.35
C GLU A 175 15.62 2.08 -20.68
N ARG A 176 14.84 1.85 -19.63
CA ARG A 176 14.75 0.54 -18.98
C ARG A 176 13.89 -0.44 -19.79
N GLN A 177 12.80 0.02 -20.37
CA GLN A 177 11.94 -0.79 -21.23
C GLN A 177 12.68 -1.27 -22.48
N GLU A 178 13.48 -0.41 -23.10
CA GLU A 178 14.30 -0.76 -24.28
C GLU A 178 15.33 -1.86 -23.96
N ARG A 179 15.83 -1.88 -22.72
CA ARG A 179 16.75 -2.92 -22.22
C ARG A 179 16.02 -4.11 -21.60
N ASN A 180 14.69 -4.10 -21.58
CA ASN A 180 13.90 -5.16 -20.97
C ASN A 180 13.85 -6.37 -21.92
N LEU A 181 14.61 -7.40 -21.60
CA LEU A 181 14.65 -8.66 -22.36
C LEU A 181 13.57 -9.67 -21.93
N VAL A 182 12.61 -9.26 -21.09
CA VAL A 182 11.63 -10.15 -20.45
C VAL A 182 10.21 -9.64 -20.72
N GLU A 183 9.37 -10.51 -21.28
CA GLU A 183 7.98 -10.21 -21.63
C GLU A 183 7.02 -10.44 -20.45
N ASP A 184 7.32 -9.89 -19.28
CA ASP A 184 6.46 -10.00 -18.09
C ASP A 184 5.70 -8.70 -17.75
N ASP A 185 5.93 -7.65 -18.55
CA ASP A 185 5.39 -6.30 -18.41
C ASP A 185 5.76 -5.63 -17.07
N LEU A 186 6.68 -6.19 -16.28
CA LEU A 186 7.09 -5.64 -14.99
C LEU A 186 8.26 -4.68 -15.15
N ILE A 187 8.14 -3.50 -14.53
CA ILE A 187 9.24 -2.54 -14.47
C ILE A 187 10.36 -3.08 -13.57
N PHE A 188 9.98 -3.70 -12.44
CA PHE A 188 10.91 -4.27 -11.47
C PHE A 188 10.78 -5.79 -11.42
N SER A 189 11.06 -6.44 -12.54
CA SER A 189 11.13 -7.90 -12.62
C SER A 189 12.30 -8.48 -11.82
N ARG A 190 12.10 -9.64 -11.18
CA ARG A 190 13.16 -10.38 -10.48
C ARG A 190 14.20 -10.94 -11.43
N SER A 191 13.82 -11.33 -12.64
CA SER A 191 14.76 -11.90 -13.63
C SER A 191 15.80 -10.90 -14.10
N GLN A 192 15.59 -9.61 -13.84
CA GLN A 192 16.40 -8.51 -14.33
C GLN A 192 17.27 -7.81 -13.28
N ILE A 193 17.36 -8.37 -12.07
CA ILE A 193 18.28 -7.87 -11.05
C ILE A 193 19.60 -8.62 -11.14
N GLU A 194 20.70 -8.02 -10.67
CA GLU A 194 22.09 -8.49 -10.87
C GLU A 194 22.41 -9.92 -10.39
N SER A 195 21.48 -10.65 -9.77
CA SER A 195 21.73 -11.98 -9.23
C SER A 195 21.46 -13.08 -10.27
N ASN A 196 22.49 -13.87 -10.62
CA ASN A 196 22.37 -15.06 -11.47
C ASN A 196 21.30 -16.05 -10.96
N ARG A 197 21.06 -16.11 -9.64
CA ARG A 197 20.01 -16.96 -9.04
C ARG A 197 18.59 -16.47 -9.34
N CYS A 198 18.45 -15.22 -9.78
CA CYS A 198 17.16 -14.61 -10.04
C CYS A 198 16.77 -14.63 -11.52
N GLN A 199 17.69 -14.92 -12.45
CA GLN A 199 17.45 -14.88 -13.90
C GLN A 199 16.26 -15.73 -14.38
N ARG A 200 15.92 -16.81 -13.65
CA ARG A 200 14.78 -17.70 -13.96
C ARG A 200 13.58 -17.51 -13.03
N LEU A 201 13.62 -16.52 -12.13
CA LEU A 201 12.55 -16.27 -11.19
C LEU A 201 11.52 -15.33 -11.81
N GLU A 202 10.27 -15.79 -11.86
CA GLU A 202 9.15 -14.98 -12.29
C GLU A 202 8.71 -13.96 -11.23
N GLY A 203 8.10 -12.88 -11.72
CA GLY A 203 7.39 -11.91 -10.92
C GLY A 203 8.25 -10.76 -10.41
N SER A 204 7.60 -9.88 -9.65
CA SER A 204 8.18 -8.63 -9.17
C SER A 204 9.18 -8.82 -8.04
N VAL A 205 10.17 -7.91 -7.96
CA VAL A 205 11.07 -7.80 -6.81
C VAL A 205 10.26 -7.70 -5.51
N THR A 206 10.74 -8.36 -4.45
CA THR A 206 10.02 -8.35 -3.16
C THR A 206 10.33 -7.10 -2.35
N ARG A 207 9.44 -6.77 -1.40
CA ARG A 207 9.70 -5.77 -0.36
C ARG A 207 11.00 -6.07 0.41
N GLN A 208 11.33 -7.35 0.59
CA GLN A 208 12.52 -7.84 1.28
C GLN A 208 13.78 -7.60 0.44
N THR A 209 13.68 -7.71 -0.88
CA THR A 209 14.76 -7.30 -1.79
C THR A 209 15.03 -5.80 -1.66
N ILE A 210 13.98 -4.97 -1.68
CA ILE A 210 14.12 -3.51 -1.47
C ILE A 210 14.72 -3.21 -0.10
N TRP A 211 14.22 -3.86 0.96
CA TRP A 211 14.76 -3.69 2.31
C TRP A 211 16.25 -4.02 2.36
N ARG A 212 16.68 -5.16 1.80
CA ARG A 212 18.10 -5.55 1.80
C ARG A 212 18.97 -4.53 1.06
N LYS A 213 18.54 -4.03 -0.10
CA LYS A 213 19.28 -3.01 -0.87
C LYS A 213 19.36 -1.68 -0.11
N LEU A 214 18.28 -1.26 0.54
CA LEU A 214 18.24 0.02 1.25
C LEU A 214 18.77 -0.04 2.69
N HIS A 215 18.93 -1.22 3.28
CA HIS A 215 19.26 -1.38 4.69
C HIS A 215 20.50 -0.60 5.10
N ASP A 216 21.59 -0.78 4.36
CA ASP A 216 22.89 -0.16 4.70
C ASP A 216 22.88 1.35 4.46
N VAL A 217 22.11 1.81 3.48
CA VAL A 217 21.85 3.24 3.27
C VAL A 217 21.10 3.82 4.47
N MET A 218 20.07 3.14 4.97
CA MET A 218 19.29 3.62 6.12
C MET A 218 20.10 3.56 7.43
N ALA A 219 20.94 2.54 7.58
CA ALA A 219 21.86 2.42 8.72
C ALA A 219 22.90 3.55 8.70
N TRP A 220 23.49 3.83 7.52
CA TRP A 220 24.38 4.98 7.33
C TRP A 220 23.68 6.30 7.68
N PHE A 221 22.47 6.52 7.16
CA PHE A 221 21.74 7.77 7.41
C PHE A 221 21.49 7.99 8.90
N THR A 222 21.08 6.93 9.62
CA THR A 222 20.85 7.01 11.06
C THR A 222 22.14 7.29 11.83
N ARG A 223 23.28 6.75 11.38
CA ARG A 223 24.56 6.97 12.08
C ARG A 223 25.20 8.32 11.79
N VAL A 224 25.09 8.81 10.55
CA VAL A 224 25.90 9.93 10.04
C VAL A 224 25.08 11.21 9.90
N ILE A 225 23.79 11.10 9.57
CA ILE A 225 22.94 12.26 9.27
C ILE A 225 22.01 12.56 10.44
N ASN A 226 21.20 11.59 10.87
CA ASN A 226 20.19 11.84 11.88
C ASN A 226 19.87 10.59 12.72
N ALA A 227 20.52 10.49 13.88
CA ALA A 227 20.35 9.39 14.83
C ALA A 227 18.96 9.30 15.47
N LYS A 228 18.13 10.35 15.36
CA LYS A 228 16.77 10.35 15.91
C LYS A 228 15.77 9.67 14.97
N LEU A 229 16.11 9.52 13.69
CA LEU A 229 15.21 8.97 12.68
C LEU A 229 15.43 7.47 12.51
N ARG A 230 14.32 6.73 12.39
CA ARG A 230 14.33 5.33 12.02
C ARG A 230 13.72 5.15 10.64
N LEU A 231 14.53 4.69 9.70
CA LEU A 231 14.14 4.60 8.30
C LEU A 231 13.93 3.18 7.81
N SER A 232 13.11 3.07 6.78
CA SER A 232 12.96 1.87 5.95
C SER A 232 12.51 2.26 4.55
N ALA A 233 12.34 1.27 3.68
CA ALA A 233 11.67 1.45 2.39
C ALA A 233 10.27 2.09 2.52
N TYR A 234 9.61 1.99 3.69
CA TYR A 234 8.33 2.63 3.94
C TYR A 234 8.43 4.14 4.19
N SER A 235 9.63 4.63 4.55
CA SER A 235 9.88 6.06 4.75
C SER A 235 9.75 6.85 3.45
N SER A 236 9.96 6.27 2.26
CA SER A 236 9.74 6.95 0.97
C SER A 236 8.30 7.45 0.82
N ARG A 237 7.31 6.62 1.21
CA ARG A 237 5.90 7.03 1.23
C ARG A 237 5.61 8.15 2.24
N LYS A 238 6.32 8.18 3.37
CA LYS A 238 6.18 9.26 4.34
C LYS A 238 6.80 10.57 3.84
N ILE A 239 7.94 10.48 3.17
CA ILE A 239 8.60 11.59 2.49
C ILE A 239 7.67 12.19 1.44
N ALA A 240 7.07 11.36 0.57
CA ALA A 240 6.12 11.79 -0.44
C ALA A 240 4.95 12.59 0.17
N ALA A 241 4.31 12.03 1.18
CA ALA A 241 3.18 12.66 1.85
C ALA A 241 3.57 13.96 2.57
N PHE A 242 4.74 14.01 3.21
CA PHE A 242 5.21 15.23 3.86
C PHE A 242 5.56 16.32 2.84
N ASN A 243 6.20 15.98 1.73
CA ASN A 243 6.51 16.92 0.67
C ASN A 243 5.24 17.49 0.05
N LEU A 244 4.24 16.64 -0.21
CA LEU A 244 2.95 17.08 -0.74
C LEU A 244 2.19 17.95 0.26
N MET A 245 2.19 17.57 1.54
CA MET A 245 1.62 18.38 2.61
C MET A 245 2.28 19.75 2.69
N SER A 246 3.61 19.81 2.60
CA SER A 246 4.34 21.07 2.68
C SER A 246 4.07 21.95 1.45
N ALA A 247 3.95 21.36 0.26
CA ALA A 247 3.65 22.09 -0.97
C ALA A 247 2.19 22.57 -1.05
N GLY A 248 1.26 21.86 -0.42
CA GLY A 248 -0.17 22.19 -0.45
C GLY A 248 -0.61 23.30 0.50
N GLY A 249 0.31 23.94 1.24
CA GLY A 249 0.01 25.05 2.15
C GLY A 249 -1.06 24.70 3.19
N GLU A 250 -2.06 25.58 3.34
CA GLU A 250 -3.14 25.43 4.32
C GLU A 250 -3.95 24.14 4.17
N GLN A 251 -4.16 23.67 2.93
CA GLN A 251 -4.87 22.42 2.64
C GLN A 251 -3.94 21.20 2.55
N GLY A 252 -2.64 21.39 2.80
CA GLY A 252 -1.63 20.36 2.57
C GLY A 252 -1.90 19.05 3.28
N LEU A 253 -2.41 19.08 4.52
CA LEU A 253 -2.71 17.86 5.27
C LEU A 253 -3.87 17.06 4.64
N LEU A 254 -4.89 17.76 4.12
CA LEU A 254 -6.00 17.15 3.41
C LEU A 254 -5.53 16.52 2.09
N VAL A 255 -4.77 17.28 1.29
CA VAL A 255 -4.20 16.82 0.01
C VAL A 255 -3.31 15.59 0.21
N ALA A 256 -2.43 15.59 1.24
CA ALA A 256 -1.62 14.44 1.57
C ALA A 256 -2.44 13.22 2.03
N SER A 257 -3.55 13.47 2.74
CA SER A 257 -4.47 12.41 3.17
C SER A 257 -5.16 11.73 1.99
N GLU A 258 -5.65 12.52 1.03
CA GLU A 258 -6.26 12.05 -0.21
C GLU A 258 -5.25 11.28 -1.05
N MET A 259 -4.05 11.83 -1.24
CA MET A 259 -2.96 11.17 -1.97
C MET A 259 -2.65 9.78 -1.40
N LEU A 260 -2.60 9.65 -0.07
CA LEU A 260 -2.36 8.37 0.61
C LEU A 260 -3.59 7.44 0.60
N GLY A 261 -4.77 7.97 0.31
CA GLY A 261 -6.05 7.28 0.43
C GLY A 261 -6.34 6.90 1.89
N HIS A 262 -6.05 7.80 2.81
CA HIS A 262 -6.46 7.71 4.21
C HIS A 262 -7.87 8.27 4.37
N SER A 263 -8.72 7.57 5.11
CA SER A 263 -10.14 7.95 5.28
C SER A 263 -10.36 9.20 6.14
N ASN A 264 -9.33 9.67 6.85
CA ASN A 264 -9.39 10.85 7.71
C ASN A 264 -7.99 11.49 7.83
N PRO A 265 -7.86 12.84 7.68
CA PRO A 265 -6.61 13.57 7.88
C PRO A 265 -5.90 13.32 9.23
N ALA A 266 -6.65 12.98 10.30
CA ALA A 266 -6.08 12.62 11.60
C ALA A 266 -5.16 11.38 11.52
N ILE A 267 -5.47 10.43 10.62
CA ILE A 267 -4.61 9.29 10.34
C ILE A 267 -3.30 9.79 9.73
N THR A 268 -3.36 10.72 8.79
CA THR A 268 -2.18 11.33 8.15
C THR A 268 -1.34 12.14 9.13
N ARG A 269 -1.98 12.87 10.06
CA ARG A 269 -1.30 13.60 11.15
C ARG A 269 -0.47 12.66 12.03
N THR A 270 -1.07 11.54 12.42
CA THR A 270 -0.38 10.49 13.21
C THR A 270 0.69 9.80 12.38
N TYR A 271 0.39 9.51 11.12
CA TYR A 271 1.28 8.86 10.17
C TYR A 271 2.57 9.65 9.93
N LEU A 272 2.44 10.98 9.82
CA LEU A 272 3.54 11.92 9.69
C LEU A 272 4.10 12.39 11.03
N GLN A 273 3.64 11.85 12.16
CA GLN A 273 4.12 12.16 13.52
C GLN A 273 4.13 13.68 13.83
N LEU A 274 3.13 14.40 13.31
CA LEU A 274 3.10 15.87 13.45
C LEU A 274 2.87 16.31 14.90
N GLY A 275 2.29 15.46 15.75
CA GLY A 275 2.16 15.73 17.18
C GLY A 275 3.52 15.86 17.89
N SER A 276 4.42 14.90 17.67
CA SER A 276 5.79 14.96 18.20
C SER A 276 6.55 16.17 17.68
N LYS A 277 6.36 16.52 16.40
CA LYS A 277 6.96 17.71 15.79
C LYS A 277 6.44 19.01 16.42
N ALA A 278 5.13 19.11 16.65
CA ALA A 278 4.53 20.25 17.32
C ALA A 278 5.05 20.42 18.76
N ALA A 279 5.13 19.32 19.52
CA ALA A 279 5.69 19.34 20.88
C ALA A 279 7.16 19.79 20.91
N ALA A 280 7.98 19.34 19.95
CA ALA A 280 9.37 19.77 19.82
C ALA A 280 9.49 21.27 19.47
N ILE A 281 8.62 21.77 18.58
CA ILE A 281 8.58 23.20 18.23
C ILE A 281 8.15 24.03 19.44
N GLN A 282 7.09 23.64 20.13
CA GLN A 282 6.62 24.31 21.35
C GLN A 282 7.72 24.35 22.42
N SER A 283 8.41 23.23 22.63
CA SER A 283 9.51 23.14 23.61
C SER A 283 10.66 24.10 23.26
N ARG A 284 11.03 24.18 21.97
CA ARG A 284 12.05 25.14 21.50
C ARG A 284 11.60 26.59 21.72
N LEU A 285 10.38 26.93 21.32
CA LEU A 285 9.82 28.27 21.49
C LEU A 285 9.76 28.66 22.98
N ALA A 286 9.39 27.73 23.86
CA ALA A 286 9.36 27.97 25.30
C ALA A 286 10.75 28.29 25.86
N MET A 287 11.80 27.62 25.39
CA MET A 287 13.17 27.88 25.82
C MET A 287 13.75 29.18 25.24
N GLU A 288 13.31 29.62 24.06
CA GLU A 288 13.70 30.90 23.47
C GLU A 288 13.23 32.08 24.33
N VAL A 289 12.06 31.96 24.96
CA VAL A 289 11.54 32.97 25.91
C VAL A 289 12.36 33.04 27.19
N CYS A 290 13.06 31.96 27.58
CA CYS A 290 13.92 31.95 28.78
C CYS A 290 15.34 32.50 28.54
N ASN A 291 15.74 32.67 27.28
CA ASN A 291 17.07 33.15 26.89
C ASN A 291 17.04 34.58 26.30
N ALA A 292 15.89 35.24 26.37
CA ALA A 292 15.68 36.65 26.01
C ALA A 292 15.52 37.49 27.29
#